data_AF-A0A0V8D0S9-F1
#
_entry.id   AF-A0A0V8D0S9-F1
#
_cell.length_a   1.000
_cell.length_b   1.000
_cell.length_c   1.000
_cell.angle_alpha   90.00
_cell.angle_beta   90.00
_cell.angle_gamma   90.00
#
_symmetry.space_group_name_H-M   'P 1'
#
loop_
_entity.id
_entity.type
_entity.pdbx_description
1 polymer ?
#
loop_
_entity_poly.entity_id
_entity_poly.type
_entity_poly.pdbx_seq_one_letter_code
_entity_poly.pdbx_strand_id
1 'polypeptide(L)'
;MKFKNYEIVSTHLGYEDHGIFTIYLTLKGGGFGVSVGGYALDEPIDGKRVIARKGAELIPKILDVVGVETWEQLKGQYIRVEDNGIGTKVSKIGHLMDNKWLDFESFFK
;
A
#
# COMPACT_ATOMS: atom_id res chain seq x y z
N MET A 1 13.94 -9.31 -11.43
CA MET A 1 12.69 -9.18 -10.65
C MET A 1 12.50 -10.44 -9.83
N LYS A 2 12.53 -10.35 -8.50
CA LYS A 2 12.27 -11.50 -7.62
C LYS A 2 11.05 -11.20 -6.77
N PHE A 3 10.05 -12.06 -6.85
CA PHE A 3 8.92 -11.98 -5.93
C PHE A 3 9.31 -12.64 -4.62
N LYS A 4 9.00 -11.96 -3.52
CA LYS A 4 9.21 -12.49 -2.17
C LYS A 4 7.93 -12.31 -1.37
N ASN A 5 7.74 -13.20 -0.39
CA ASN A 5 6.61 -13.12 0.52
C ASN A 5 6.97 -12.23 1.70
N TYR A 6 6.06 -11.35 2.07
CA TYR A 6 6.16 -10.46 3.22
C TYR A 6 4.86 -10.55 4.04
N GLU A 7 4.98 -10.35 5.35
CA GLU A 7 3.86 -10.16 6.25
C GLU A 7 3.54 -8.67 6.39
N ILE A 8 2.27 -8.29 6.37
CA ILE A 8 1.82 -6.94 6.74
C ILE A 8 1.81 -6.84 8.26
N VAL A 9 2.80 -6.20 8.85
CA VAL A 9 2.95 -6.11 10.31
C VAL A 9 2.28 -4.87 10.91
N SER A 10 2.03 -3.85 10.09
CA SER A 10 1.32 -2.63 10.51
C SER A 10 0.66 -1.95 9.30
N THR A 11 -0.37 -1.14 9.58
CA THR A 11 -1.08 -0.35 8.59
C THR A 11 -1.31 1.06 9.12
N HIS A 12 -1.27 2.05 8.24
CA HIS A 12 -1.73 3.41 8.48
C HIS A 12 -2.74 3.77 7.39
N LEU A 13 -3.87 4.35 7.79
CA LEU A 13 -4.86 5.01 6.94
C LEU A 13 -5.34 6.22 7.73
N GLY A 14 -4.89 7.41 7.36
CA GLY A 14 -5.13 8.59 8.18
C GLY A 14 -4.37 9.81 7.71
N TYR A 15 -4.45 10.87 8.52
CA TYR A 15 -3.67 12.08 8.30
C TYR A 15 -2.29 11.94 8.94
N GLU A 16 -1.26 12.32 8.19
CA GLU A 16 0.10 12.51 8.70
C GLU A 16 0.27 13.86 9.42
N ASP A 17 1.41 14.04 10.10
CA ASP A 17 1.77 15.27 10.82
C ASP A 17 1.76 16.54 9.93
N HIS A 18 1.84 16.37 8.61
CA HIS A 18 1.77 17.45 7.62
C HIS A 18 0.38 17.67 7.03
N GLY A 19 -0.67 17.01 7.55
CA GLY A 19 -2.06 17.20 7.14
C GLY A 19 -2.43 16.53 5.81
N ILE A 20 -1.66 15.54 5.38
CA ILE A 20 -1.91 14.77 4.15
C ILE A 20 -2.59 13.46 4.52
N PHE A 21 -3.72 13.14 3.88
CA PHE A 21 -4.38 11.84 4.03
C PHE A 21 -3.62 10.78 3.24
N THR A 22 -3.01 9.83 3.93
CA THR A 22 -2.07 8.84 3.34
C THR A 22 -2.38 7.43 3.81
N ILE A 23 -1.88 6.45 3.05
CA ILE A 23 -1.79 5.04 3.45
C ILE A 23 -0.34 4.60 3.54
N TYR A 24 -0.03 3.78 4.54
CA TYR A 24 1.14 2.91 4.55
C TYR A 24 0.79 1.48 4.94
N LEU A 25 1.42 0.51 4.28
CA LEU A 25 1.53 -0.86 4.77
C LEU A 25 2.99 -1.08 5.14
N THR A 26 3.25 -1.43 6.40
CA THR A 26 4.57 -1.85 6.86
C THR A 26 4.68 -3.36 6.71
N LEU A 27 5.67 -3.79 5.96
CA LEU A 27 5.90 -5.16 5.54
C LEU A 27 7.16 -5.69 6.21
N LYS A 28 7.16 -6.96 6.61
CA LYS A 28 8.33 -7.64 7.16
C LYS A 28 8.60 -8.94 6.39
N GLY A 29 9.84 -9.11 5.97
CA GLY A 29 10.26 -10.25 5.14
C GLY A 29 11.73 -10.13 4.75
N GLY A 30 12.37 -11.24 4.38
CA GLY A 30 13.76 -11.21 3.89
C GLY A 30 14.81 -10.68 4.88
N GLY A 31 14.50 -10.63 6.18
CA GLY A 31 15.40 -10.13 7.24
C GLY A 31 15.29 -8.63 7.54
N PHE A 32 14.41 -7.89 6.87
CA PHE A 32 14.23 -6.45 7.07
C PHE A 32 12.75 -6.03 7.01
N GLY A 33 12.48 -4.76 7.31
CA GLY A 33 11.17 -4.13 7.18
C GLY A 33 11.16 -3.11 6.05
N VAL A 34 10.05 -3.00 5.33
CA VAL A 34 9.85 -2.01 4.25
C VAL A 34 8.43 -1.47 4.32
N SER A 35 8.21 -0.23 3.89
CA SER A 35 6.87 0.35 3.79
C SER A 35 6.49 0.55 2.32
N VAL A 36 5.24 0.25 1.98
CA VAL A 36 4.61 0.61 0.69
C VAL A 36 3.45 1.57 0.93
N GLY A 37 3.24 2.52 0.02
CA GLY A 37 2.30 3.63 0.20
C GLY A 37 3.01 4.98 0.14
N GLY A 38 2.60 5.93 0.97
CA GLY A 38 3.18 7.27 1.00
C GLY A 38 2.70 8.21 -0.10
N TYR A 39 1.54 7.91 -0.69
CA TYR A 39 0.90 8.77 -1.69
C TYR A 39 -0.16 9.61 -1.02
N ALA A 40 -0.23 10.89 -1.38
CA ALA A 40 -1.37 11.72 -1.01
C ALA A 40 -2.64 11.15 -1.67
N LEU A 41 -3.63 10.80 -0.84
CA LEU A 41 -4.93 10.30 -1.27
C LEU A 41 -5.96 11.42 -1.43
N ASP A 42 -5.53 12.64 -1.15
CA ASP A 42 -6.26 13.89 -1.14
C ASP A 42 -5.46 14.97 -1.86
N GLU A 43 -6.18 15.99 -2.34
CA GLU A 43 -5.65 17.05 -3.18
C GLU A 43 -6.12 18.43 -2.69
N PRO A 44 -5.33 19.50 -2.92
CA PRO A 44 -5.74 20.84 -2.55
C PRO A 44 -6.81 21.39 -3.51
N ILE A 45 -7.97 21.74 -2.96
CA ILE A 45 -9.08 22.41 -3.64
C ILE A 45 -9.44 23.64 -2.80
N ASP A 46 -9.32 24.84 -3.37
CA ASP A 46 -9.63 26.12 -2.71
C ASP A 46 -8.97 26.28 -1.33
N GLY A 47 -7.70 25.87 -1.21
CA GLY A 47 -6.92 25.97 0.03
C GLY A 47 -7.28 24.93 1.11
N LYS A 48 -8.16 23.96 0.81
CA LYS A 48 -8.48 22.82 1.68
C LYS A 48 -8.06 21.52 1.01
N ARG A 49 -7.61 20.53 1.78
CA ARG A 49 -7.33 19.19 1.22
C ARG A 49 -8.61 18.37 1.23
N VAL A 50 -8.97 17.80 0.09
CA VAL A 50 -10.17 17.00 -0.12
C VAL A 50 -9.75 15.64 -0.64
N ILE A 51 -10.33 14.56 -0.12
CA ILE A 51 -10.04 13.19 -0.59
C ILE A 51 -10.31 13.12 -2.09
N ALA A 52 -9.27 12.76 -2.84
CA ALA A 52 -9.35 12.62 -4.28
C ALA A 52 -10.02 11.28 -4.60
N ARG A 53 -10.84 11.25 -5.66
CA ARG A 53 -11.50 10.01 -6.12
C ARG A 53 -10.51 8.85 -6.28
N LYS A 54 -9.36 9.14 -6.90
CA LYS A 54 -8.29 8.17 -7.15
C LYS A 54 -7.68 7.65 -5.84
N GLY A 55 -7.54 8.51 -4.84
CA GLY A 55 -7.10 8.13 -3.50
C GLY A 55 -8.10 7.21 -2.80
N ALA A 56 -9.40 7.53 -2.89
CA ALA A 56 -10.47 6.69 -2.35
C ALA A 56 -10.54 5.31 -3.05
N GLU A 57 -10.33 5.25 -4.36
CA GLU A 57 -10.33 4.01 -5.15
C GLU A 57 -9.16 3.06 -4.81
N LEU A 58 -8.07 3.57 -4.24
CA LEU A 58 -6.92 2.74 -3.86
C LEU A 58 -7.27 1.77 -2.72
N ILE A 59 -8.05 2.22 -1.73
CA ILE A 59 -8.39 1.44 -0.53
C ILE A 59 -9.03 0.10 -0.89
N PRO A 60 -10.16 0.03 -1.62
CA PRO A 60 -10.78 -1.24 -1.98
C PRO A 60 -9.91 -2.10 -2.91
N LYS A 61 -9.01 -1.51 -3.70
CA LYS A 61 -8.06 -2.28 -4.53
C LYS A 61 -7.01 -2.99 -3.69
N ILE A 62 -6.54 -2.37 -2.62
CA ILE A 62 -5.64 -3.03 -1.65
C ILE A 62 -6.39 -4.21 -1.02
N LEU A 63 -7.63 -3.99 -0.56
CA LEU A 63 -8.45 -5.05 0.04
C LEU A 63 -8.66 -6.24 -0.91
N ASP A 64 -9.04 -6.01 -2.17
CA ASP A 64 -9.23 -7.05 -3.19
C ASP A 64 -7.93 -7.81 -3.53
N VAL A 65 -6.80 -7.11 -3.64
CA VAL A 65 -5.51 -7.76 -3.92
C VAL A 65 -4.99 -8.55 -2.74
N VAL A 66 -5.22 -8.10 -1.50
CA VAL A 66 -4.84 -8.88 -0.32
C VAL A 66 -5.82 -10.03 -0.05
N GLY A 67 -7.08 -9.89 -0.49
CA GLY A 67 -8.12 -10.91 -0.30
C GLY A 67 -8.82 -10.79 1.06
N VAL A 68 -9.04 -9.57 1.54
CA VAL A 68 -9.72 -9.28 2.81
C VAL A 68 -10.87 -8.29 2.60
N GLU A 69 -11.82 -8.26 3.54
CA GLU A 69 -13.03 -7.42 3.44
C GLU A 69 -12.88 -6.09 4.17
N THR A 70 -12.02 -6.03 5.19
CA THR A 70 -11.85 -4.85 6.05
C THR A 70 -10.38 -4.46 6.17
N TRP A 71 -10.14 -3.18 6.46
CA TRP A 71 -8.78 -2.66 6.61
C TRP A 71 -8.05 -3.31 7.78
N GLU A 72 -8.76 -3.56 8.88
CA GLU A 72 -8.26 -4.16 10.11
C GLU A 72 -7.72 -5.59 9.88
N GLN A 73 -8.29 -6.30 8.90
CA GLN A 73 -7.86 -7.65 8.53
C GLN A 73 -6.53 -7.69 7.76
N LEU A 74 -6.02 -6.56 7.26
CA LEU A 74 -4.76 -6.51 6.53
C LEU A 74 -3.57 -6.93 7.40
N LYS A 75 -3.56 -6.53 8.67
CA LYS A 75 -2.47 -6.88 9.59
C LYS A 75 -2.43 -8.39 9.82
N GLY A 76 -1.26 -8.98 9.64
CA GLY A 76 -1.01 -10.42 9.73
C GLY A 76 -1.22 -11.17 8.42
N GLN A 77 -1.71 -10.53 7.35
CA GLN A 77 -1.77 -11.16 6.03
C GLN A 77 -0.40 -11.25 5.40
N TYR A 78 -0.20 -12.32 4.63
CA TYR A 78 0.98 -12.50 3.79
C TYR A 78 0.67 -12.10 2.36
N ILE A 79 1.57 -11.33 1.77
CA ILE A 79 1.46 -10.86 0.38
C ILE A 79 2.75 -11.15 -0.37
N ARG A 80 2.67 -11.12 -1.71
CA ARG A 80 3.85 -11.09 -2.57
C ARG A 80 4.26 -9.64 -2.83
N VAL A 81 5.57 -9.43 -2.90
CA VAL A 81 6.18 -8.14 -3.17
C VAL A 81 7.17 -8.27 -4.32
N GLU A 82 7.15 -7.32 -5.24
CA GLU A 82 8.22 -7.17 -6.22
C GLU A 82 9.43 -6.52 -5.53
N ASP A 83 10.41 -7.35 -5.14
CA ASP A 83 11.61 -6.91 -4.41
C ASP A 83 12.80 -6.87 -5.38
N ASN A 84 13.23 -5.65 -5.71
CA ASN A 84 14.33 -5.38 -6.63
C ASN A 84 15.68 -5.17 -5.91
N GLY A 85 15.76 -5.43 -4.59
CA GLY A 85 16.98 -5.38 -3.80
C GLY A 85 17.08 -4.18 -2.85
N ILE A 86 18.19 -4.13 -2.12
CA ILE A 86 18.44 -3.11 -1.09
C ILE A 86 18.46 -1.71 -1.71
N GLY A 87 17.78 -0.76 -1.06
CA GLY A 87 17.68 0.63 -1.52
C GLY A 87 16.66 0.86 -2.64
N THR A 88 16.02 -0.20 -3.14
CA THR A 88 14.93 -0.06 -4.11
C THR A 88 13.61 0.20 -3.42
N LYS A 89 12.78 1.06 -4.04
CA LYS A 89 11.43 1.31 -3.56
C LYS A 89 10.54 0.12 -3.88
N VAL A 90 9.76 -0.31 -2.88
CA VAL A 90 8.66 -1.24 -3.08
C VAL A 90 7.41 -0.45 -3.47
N SER A 91 6.88 -0.69 -4.66
CA SER A 91 5.64 -0.06 -5.14
C SER A 91 4.53 -1.06 -5.44
N LYS A 92 4.85 -2.36 -5.54
CA LYS A 92 3.94 -3.37 -6.07
C LYS A 92 3.74 -4.54 -5.13
N ILE A 93 2.48 -4.78 -4.79
CA ILE A 93 2.01 -5.88 -3.95
C ILE A 93 1.12 -6.82 -4.76
N GLY A 94 1.08 -8.07 -4.35
CA GLY A 94 0.23 -9.08 -4.96
C GLY A 94 -0.36 -10.04 -3.94
N HIS A 95 -1.48 -10.64 -4.33
CA HIS A 95 -2.11 -11.71 -3.55
C HIS A 95 -1.13 -12.87 -3.35
N LEU A 96 -1.20 -13.57 -2.22
CA LEU A 96 -0.27 -14.66 -1.90
C LEU A 96 -0.34 -15.82 -2.91
N MET A 97 -1.56 -16.25 -3.22
CA MET A 97 -1.83 -17.43 -4.05
C MET A 97 -2.25 -17.07 -5.49
N ASP A 98 -3.29 -16.25 -5.62
CA ASP A 98 -3.83 -15.81 -6.91
C ASP A 98 -2.95 -14.83 -7.67
N ASN A 99 -3.06 -14.80 -9.00
CA ASN A 99 -2.35 -13.85 -9.87
C ASN A 99 -3.00 -12.45 -9.89
N LYS A 100 -3.22 -11.86 -8.72
CA LYS A 100 -3.68 -10.47 -8.54
C LYS A 100 -2.54 -9.58 -8.09
N TRP A 101 -2.40 -8.41 -8.69
CA TRP A 101 -1.32 -7.46 -8.42
C TRP A 101 -1.84 -6.02 -8.43
N LEU A 102 -1.30 -5.19 -7.54
CA LEU A 102 -1.50 -3.75 -7.48
C LEU A 102 -0.13 -3.07 -7.45
N ASP A 103 0.16 -2.25 -8.45
CA ASP A 103 1.32 -1.35 -8.49
C ASP A 103 0.86 0.08 -8.20
N PHE A 104 1.32 0.64 -7.09
CA PHE A 104 0.94 1.96 -6.62
C PHE A 104 1.47 3.05 -7.57
N GLU A 105 2.66 2.87 -8.17
CA GLU A 105 3.20 3.87 -9.09
C GLU A 105 2.38 3.96 -10.37
N SER A 106 2.11 2.81 -10.99
CA SER A 106 1.27 2.75 -12.18
C SER A 106 -0.18 3.14 -11.86
N PHE A 107 -0.67 2.88 -10.65
CA PHE A 107 -2.00 3.30 -10.23
C PHE A 107 -2.12 4.83 -10.19
N PHE A 108 -1.14 5.56 -9.65
CA PHE A 108 -1.23 7.02 -9.50
C PHE A 108 -0.82 7.84 -10.72
N LYS A 109 -0.07 7.27 -11.67
CA LYS A 109 0.15 7.87 -13.00
C LYS A 109 -1.18 8.07 -13.75
#